data_AF-A0A7W7YHU6-F1
#
_entry.id   AF-A0A7W7YHU6-F1
#
_cell.length_a   1.000
_cell.length_b   1.000
_cell.length_c   1.000
_cell.angle_alpha   90.00
_cell.angle_beta   90.00
_cell.angle_gamma   90.00
#
_symmetry.space_group_name_H-M   'P 1'
#
loop_
_entity.id
_entity.type
_entity.pdbx_description
1 polymer ?
#
loop_
_entity_poly.entity_id
_entity_poly.type
_entity_poly.pdbx_seq_one_letter_code
_entity_poly.pdbx_strand_id
1 'polypeptide(L)'
;MKNRKVLIVSLIWCLSTLLWVAHPFLMIGFFEVTQHLDWYPPEADSIGIPIAGGFLIAVLGYPFFFVLCCAASVAAQPPLRLLSWDRSRPWQSSLISALFGILALYSLESAFYSYKLLQEIRASELKDRQDVAVYRIVFSLGWVLLWLTLRSCFMSRSQKTDGGNAPLDESASA
;
A
#
# COMPACT_ATOMS: atom_id res chain seq x y z
N MET A 1 -11.24 10.25 -21.74
CA MET A 1 -11.22 10.23 -20.25
C MET A 1 -11.61 8.86 -19.67
N LYS A 2 -12.63 8.16 -20.20
CA LYS A 2 -13.11 6.84 -19.72
C LYS A 2 -12.00 5.77 -19.59
N ASN A 3 -11.12 5.65 -20.60
CA ASN A 3 -10.05 4.63 -20.61
C ASN A 3 -9.01 4.82 -19.49
N ARG A 4 -8.73 6.06 -19.08
CA ARG A 4 -7.76 6.34 -18.00
C ARG A 4 -8.29 5.94 -16.63
N LYS A 5 -9.60 6.13 -16.39
CA LYS A 5 -10.22 5.69 -15.13
C LYS A 5 -10.21 4.16 -15.02
N VAL A 6 -10.55 3.46 -16.10
CA VAL A 6 -10.52 1.99 -16.14
C VAL A 6 -9.11 1.49 -15.82
N LEU A 7 -8.07 2.07 -16.43
CA LEU A 7 -6.68 1.71 -16.15
C LEU A 7 -6.30 1.85 -14.67
N ILE A 8 -6.65 2.97 -14.03
CA ILE A 8 -6.36 3.23 -12.61
C ILE A 8 -7.05 2.19 -11.72
N VAL A 9 -8.33 1.93 -11.98
CA VAL A 9 -9.10 0.95 -11.21
C VAL A 9 -8.51 -0.45 -11.38
N SER A 10 -8.23 -0.86 -12.62
CA SER A 10 -7.57 -2.14 -12.90
C SER A 10 -6.22 -2.25 -12.20
N LEU A 11 -5.42 -1.18 -12.19
CA LEU A 11 -4.13 -1.16 -11.49
C LEU A 11 -4.28 -1.38 -9.98
N ILE A 12 -5.24 -0.70 -9.34
CA ILE A 12 -5.52 -0.87 -7.90
C ILE A 12 -5.88 -2.33 -7.60
N TRP A 13 -6.76 -2.93 -8.39
CA TRP A 13 -7.20 -4.32 -8.19
C TRP A 13 -6.11 -5.34 -8.46
N CYS A 14 -5.36 -5.20 -9.55
CA CYS A 14 -4.24 -6.09 -9.86
C CYS A 14 -3.17 -6.02 -8.77
N LEU A 15 -2.76 -4.81 -8.38
CA LEU A 15 -1.71 -4.62 -7.39
C LEU A 15 -2.15 -5.11 -5.99
N SER A 16 -3.36 -4.75 -5.56
CA SER A 16 -3.88 -5.21 -4.25
C SER A 16 -4.01 -6.73 -4.16
N THR A 17 -4.57 -7.36 -5.18
CA THR A 17 -4.75 -8.82 -5.20
C THR A 17 -3.41 -9.53 -5.17
N LEU A 18 -2.45 -9.06 -6.00
CA LEU A 18 -1.10 -9.62 -6.03
C LEU A 18 -0.41 -9.52 -4.67
N LEU A 19 -0.49 -8.36 -4.02
CA LEU A 19 0.13 -8.13 -2.71
C LEU A 19 -0.55 -8.94 -1.59
N TRP A 20 -1.87 -9.11 -1.63
CA TRP A 20 -2.55 -9.94 -0.64
C TRP A 20 -2.21 -11.42 -0.79
N VAL A 21 -2.23 -11.93 -2.02
CA VAL A 21 -1.94 -13.35 -2.30
C VAL A 21 -0.48 -13.68 -2.02
N ALA A 22 0.46 -12.79 -2.33
CA ALA A 22 1.88 -13.04 -2.11
C ALA A 22 2.31 -12.96 -0.64
N HIS A 23 1.56 -12.27 0.22
CA HIS A 23 1.91 -12.05 1.63
C HIS A 23 2.28 -13.34 2.41
N PRO A 24 1.43 -14.40 2.46
CA PRO A 24 1.76 -15.59 3.23
C PRO A 24 3.01 -16.32 2.72
N PHE A 25 3.21 -16.41 1.40
CA PHE A 25 4.36 -17.09 0.81
C PHE A 25 5.68 -16.38 1.13
N LEU A 26 5.66 -15.04 1.11
CA LEU A 26 6.84 -14.24 1.47
C LEU A 26 7.16 -14.31 2.97
N MET A 27 6.16 -14.45 3.83
CA MET A 27 6.37 -14.63 5.28
C MET A 27 7.08 -15.95 5.58
N ILE A 28 6.68 -17.05 4.93
CA ILE A 28 7.31 -18.37 5.12
C ILE A 28 8.81 -18.30 4.79
N GLY A 29 9.15 -17.88 3.56
CA GLY A 29 10.54 -17.82 3.13
C GLY A 29 11.38 -16.84 3.96
N PHE A 30 10.78 -15.76 4.45
CA PHE A 30 11.46 -14.82 5.32
C PHE A 30 11.82 -15.41 6.68
N PHE A 31 10.85 -16.04 7.37
CA PHE A 31 11.11 -16.59 8.70
C PHE A 31 12.15 -17.71 8.66
N GLU A 32 12.12 -18.56 7.62
CA GLU A 32 13.15 -19.55 7.38
C GLU A 32 14.55 -18.91 7.30
N VAL A 33 14.70 -17.86 6.49
CA VAL A 33 16.00 -17.21 6.29
C VAL A 33 16.45 -16.46 7.55
N THR A 34 15.56 -15.75 8.23
CA THR A 34 15.93 -15.02 9.45
C THR A 34 16.28 -15.93 10.62
N GLN A 35 15.71 -17.14 10.67
CA GLN A 35 16.09 -18.12 11.67
C GLN A 35 17.50 -18.66 11.42
N HIS A 36 17.88 -18.91 10.15
CA HIS A 36 19.24 -19.33 9.81
C HIS A 36 20.30 -18.23 9.99
N LEU A 37 19.90 -16.95 9.98
CA LEU A 37 20.77 -15.80 10.22
C LEU A 37 20.81 -15.38 11.70
N ASP A 38 20.22 -16.17 12.61
CA ASP A 38 20.10 -15.87 14.04
C ASP A 38 19.40 -14.52 14.35
N TRP A 39 18.66 -13.95 13.40
CA TRP A 39 17.82 -12.77 13.62
C TRP A 39 16.56 -13.11 14.42
N TYR A 40 16.11 -14.37 14.32
CA TYR A 40 15.01 -14.91 15.09
C TYR A 40 15.52 -16.10 15.93
N PRO A 41 15.45 -16.04 17.27
CA PRO A 41 15.99 -17.10 18.10
C PRO A 41 15.29 -18.43 17.80
N PRO A 42 16.01 -19.55 17.67
CA PRO A 42 15.38 -20.86 17.50
C PRO A 42 14.59 -21.30 18.75
N GLU A 43 14.91 -20.71 19.90
CA GLU A 43 14.22 -20.89 21.18
C GLU A 43 12.95 -20.02 21.31
N ALA A 44 12.77 -19.04 20.42
CA ALA A 44 11.54 -18.28 20.36
C ALA A 44 10.38 -19.18 19.92
N ASP A 45 9.15 -18.76 20.27
CA ASP A 45 7.90 -19.37 19.81
C ASP A 45 8.00 -19.87 18.36
N SER A 46 7.42 -21.03 18.07
CA SER A 46 7.46 -21.66 16.74
C SER A 46 7.26 -20.62 15.63
N ILE A 47 8.09 -20.64 14.59
CA ILE A 47 7.92 -19.81 13.38
C ILE A 47 6.49 -19.91 12.80
N GLY A 48 5.76 -20.98 13.12
CA GLY A 48 4.35 -21.15 12.79
C GLY A 48 3.43 -20.08 13.41
N ILE A 49 3.74 -19.54 14.58
CA ILE A 49 2.94 -18.50 15.25
C ILE A 49 2.93 -17.20 14.45
N PRO A 50 4.07 -16.57 14.10
CA PRO A 50 4.04 -15.35 13.30
C PRO A 50 3.55 -15.60 11.86
N ILE A 51 3.77 -16.78 11.28
CA ILE A 51 3.20 -17.16 9.97
C ILE A 51 1.68 -17.26 10.06
N ALA A 52 1.14 -17.97 11.05
CA ALA A 52 -0.31 -18.11 11.26
C ALA A 52 -0.96 -16.77 11.62
N GLY A 53 -0.30 -15.94 12.43
CA GLY A 53 -0.73 -14.57 12.73
C GLY A 53 -0.81 -13.73 11.46
N GLY A 54 0.21 -13.78 10.61
CA GLY A 54 0.20 -13.09 9.30
C GLY A 54 -0.91 -13.59 8.38
N PHE A 55 -1.18 -14.89 8.36
CA PHE A 55 -2.28 -15.47 7.59
C PHE A 55 -3.65 -15.03 8.12
N LEU A 56 -3.85 -15.06 9.44
CA LEU A 56 -5.08 -14.60 10.09
C LEU A 56 -5.34 -13.11 9.82
N ILE A 57 -4.32 -12.26 9.94
CA ILE A 57 -4.42 -10.84 9.59
C ILE A 57 -4.80 -10.69 8.12
N ALA A 58 -4.26 -11.53 7.23
CA ALA A 58 -4.61 -11.46 5.82
C ALA A 58 -6.06 -11.86 5.53
N VAL A 59 -6.52 -12.96 6.10
CA VAL A 59 -7.90 -13.43 5.94
C VAL A 59 -8.90 -12.45 6.54
N LEU A 60 -8.64 -11.97 7.77
CA LEU A 60 -9.53 -11.05 8.47
C LEU A 60 -9.45 -9.61 7.94
N GLY A 61 -8.29 -9.19 7.47
CA GLY A 61 -8.05 -7.86 6.91
C GLY A 61 -8.55 -7.70 5.48
N TYR A 62 -8.62 -8.79 4.71
CA TYR A 62 -9.02 -8.74 3.31
C TYR A 62 -10.41 -8.12 3.06
N PRO A 63 -11.49 -8.44 3.82
CA PRO A 63 -12.79 -7.79 3.64
C PRO A 63 -12.74 -6.26 3.82
N PHE A 64 -12.02 -5.78 4.85
CA PHE A 64 -11.84 -4.34 5.07
C PHE A 64 -11.08 -3.70 3.91
N PHE A 65 -10.04 -4.38 3.43
CA PHE A 65 -9.24 -3.93 2.31
C PHE A 65 -10.03 -3.90 0.99
N PHE A 66 -10.86 -4.91 0.77
CA PHE A 66 -11.76 -4.99 -0.39
C PHE A 66 -12.70 -3.79 -0.42
N VAL A 67 -13.33 -3.46 0.72
CA VAL A 67 -14.18 -2.27 0.84
C VAL A 67 -13.39 -0.98 0.57
N LEU A 68 -12.16 -0.89 1.08
CA LEU A 68 -11.27 0.25 0.83
C LEU A 68 -10.94 0.43 -0.66
N CYS A 69 -10.58 -0.65 -1.36
CA CYS A 69 -10.30 -0.65 -2.80
C CYS A 69 -11.54 -0.33 -3.63
N CYS A 70 -12.70 -0.85 -3.26
CA CYS A 70 -13.99 -0.49 -3.86
C CYS A 70 -14.26 1.01 -3.72
N ALA A 71 -14.14 1.55 -2.51
CA ALA A 71 -14.35 2.96 -2.24
C ALA A 71 -13.36 3.85 -3.03
N ALA A 72 -12.09 3.46 -3.09
CA ALA A 72 -11.08 4.15 -3.88
C ALA A 72 -11.38 4.08 -5.38
N SER A 73 -11.85 2.95 -5.91
CA SER A 73 -12.21 2.79 -7.32
C SER A 73 -13.37 3.70 -7.74
N VAL A 74 -14.38 3.84 -6.87
CA VAL A 74 -15.49 4.78 -7.07
C VAL A 74 -14.98 6.22 -7.06
N ALA A 75 -14.09 6.54 -6.11
CA ALA A 75 -13.50 7.86 -5.91
C ALA A 75 -12.46 8.25 -6.98
N ALA A 76 -11.87 7.29 -7.70
CA ALA A 76 -10.80 7.52 -8.65
C ALA A 76 -11.22 8.45 -9.79
N GLN A 77 -10.50 9.56 -9.94
CA GLN A 77 -10.61 10.45 -11.11
C GLN A 77 -9.22 10.74 -11.68
N PRO A 78 -9.04 10.64 -13.00
CA PRO A 78 -7.81 11.04 -13.65
C PRO A 78 -7.72 12.58 -13.80
N PRO A 79 -6.51 13.17 -13.75
CA PRO A 79 -5.22 12.51 -13.52
C PRO A 79 -4.95 12.22 -12.03
N LEU A 80 -4.28 11.09 -11.75
CA LEU A 80 -3.79 10.80 -10.39
C LEU A 80 -2.73 11.83 -10.00
N ARG A 81 -3.00 12.56 -8.92
CA ARG A 81 -2.04 13.50 -8.33
C ARG A 81 -1.57 12.91 -7.01
N LEU A 82 -0.37 12.34 -6.99
CA LEU A 82 0.20 11.66 -5.81
C LEU A 82 0.33 12.60 -4.60
N LEU A 83 0.56 13.89 -4.84
CA LEU A 83 0.76 14.91 -3.82
C LEU A 83 -0.37 15.96 -3.79
N SER A 84 -1.57 15.66 -4.32
CA SER A 84 -2.69 16.61 -4.25
C SER A 84 -3.07 16.92 -2.80
N TRP A 85 -3.38 18.17 -2.52
CA TRP A 85 -3.93 18.62 -1.25
C TRP A 85 -5.25 19.32 -1.50
N ASP A 86 -6.29 18.97 -0.74
CA ASP A 86 -7.55 19.70 -0.80
C ASP A 86 -7.61 20.74 0.32
N ARG A 87 -7.70 22.00 -0.08
CA ARG A 87 -7.74 23.15 0.81
C ARG A 87 -9.13 23.39 1.40
N SER A 88 -10.21 22.90 0.80
CA SER A 88 -11.56 23.14 1.33
C SER A 88 -11.87 22.32 2.58
N ARG A 89 -11.21 21.16 2.74
CA ARG A 89 -11.34 20.29 3.91
C ARG A 89 -9.98 19.96 4.50
N PRO A 90 -9.26 20.96 5.06
CA PRO A 90 -7.86 20.82 5.43
C PRO A 90 -7.66 19.71 6.47
N TRP A 91 -8.57 19.57 7.43
CA TRP A 91 -8.47 18.53 8.46
C TRP A 91 -8.62 17.11 7.90
N GLN A 92 -9.63 16.87 7.04
CA GLN A 92 -9.82 15.56 6.41
C GLN A 92 -8.65 15.22 5.48
N SER A 93 -8.17 16.19 4.70
CA SER A 93 -6.97 16.08 3.86
C SER A 93 -5.73 15.71 4.66
N SER A 94 -5.50 16.37 5.81
CA SER A 94 -4.42 16.05 6.74
C SER A 94 -4.52 14.63 7.25
N LEU A 95 -5.69 14.23 7.75
CA LEU A 95 -5.89 12.89 8.32
C LEU A 95 -5.69 11.79 7.29
N ILE A 96 -6.27 11.92 6.09
CA ILE A 96 -6.10 10.95 5.01
C ILE A 96 -4.62 10.88 4.61
N SER A 97 -3.96 12.03 4.44
CA SER A 97 -2.55 12.07 4.05
C SER A 97 -1.63 11.49 5.13
N ALA A 98 -1.92 11.77 6.40
CA ALA A 98 -1.17 11.24 7.54
C ALA A 98 -1.34 9.72 7.63
N LEU A 99 -2.58 9.22 7.56
CA LEU A 99 -2.89 7.79 7.63
C LEU A 99 -2.15 7.01 6.53
N PHE A 100 -2.35 7.37 5.26
CA PHE A 100 -1.69 6.69 4.15
C PHE A 100 -0.19 6.97 4.11
N GLY A 101 0.26 8.13 4.60
CA GLY A 101 1.68 8.46 4.74
C GLY A 101 2.38 7.57 5.74
N ILE A 102 1.78 7.35 6.91
CA ILE A 102 2.31 6.42 7.94
C ILE A 102 2.38 5.00 7.38
N LEU A 103 1.33 4.53 6.70
CA LEU A 103 1.32 3.19 6.07
C LEU A 103 2.39 3.06 4.99
N ALA A 104 2.59 4.09 4.18
CA ALA A 104 3.66 4.12 3.17
C ALA A 104 5.05 4.14 3.83
N LEU A 105 5.27 4.93 4.88
CA LEU A 105 6.53 4.96 5.61
C LEU A 105 6.83 3.62 6.30
N TYR A 106 5.84 3.00 6.93
CA TYR A 106 5.98 1.66 7.51
C TYR A 106 6.35 0.61 6.47
N SER A 107 5.72 0.67 5.29
CA SER A 107 6.06 -0.22 4.17
C SER A 107 7.48 0.05 3.65
N LEU A 108 7.90 1.32 3.61
CA LEU A 108 9.25 1.70 3.19
C LEU A 108 10.31 1.25 4.19
N GLU A 109 10.05 1.38 5.49
CA GLU A 109 10.90 0.85 6.56
C GLU A 109 11.06 -0.67 6.42
N SER A 110 9.97 -1.39 6.12
CA SER A 110 10.03 -2.83 5.83
C SER A 110 10.91 -3.15 4.60
N ALA A 111 10.90 -2.30 3.57
CA ALA A 111 11.79 -2.44 2.43
C ALA A 111 13.26 -2.22 2.83
N PHE A 112 13.57 -1.21 3.65
CA PHE A 112 14.92 -0.99 4.18
C PHE A 112 15.41 -2.16 5.03
N TYR A 113 14.55 -2.72 5.88
CA TYR A 113 14.86 -3.90 6.66
C TYR A 113 15.17 -5.11 5.77
N SER A 114 14.38 -5.31 4.71
CA SER A 114 14.60 -6.38 3.72
C SER A 114 15.88 -6.15 2.89
N TYR A 115 16.25 -4.89 2.65
CA TYR A 115 17.53 -4.55 2.04
C TYR A 115 18.71 -4.88 2.95
N LYS A 116 18.61 -4.60 4.25
CA LYS A 116 19.62 -5.03 5.22
C LYS A 116 19.76 -6.55 5.22
N LEU A 117 18.64 -7.27 5.22
CA LEU A 117 18.61 -8.73 5.12
C LEU A 117 19.33 -9.21 3.86
N LEU A 118 19.10 -8.59 2.70
CA LEU A 118 19.77 -8.94 1.45
C LEU A 118 21.30 -8.82 1.55
N GLN A 119 21.81 -7.79 2.24
CA GLN A 119 23.26 -7.62 2.43
C GLN A 119 23.84 -8.75 3.27
N GLU A 120 23.13 -9.19 4.31
CA GLU A 120 23.60 -10.28 5.18
C GLU A 120 23.50 -11.64 4.49
N ILE A 121 22.43 -11.92 3.74
CA ILE A 121 22.32 -13.13 2.90
C ILE A 121 23.47 -13.21 1.89
N ARG A 122 23.88 -12.08 1.30
CA ARG A 122 25.01 -12.02 0.37
C ARG A 122 26.36 -12.33 1.02
N ALA A 123 26.48 -12.07 2.32
CA ALA A 123 27.70 -12.34 3.08
C ALA A 123 27.72 -13.74 3.71
N SER A 124 26.56 -14.39 3.84
CA SER A 124 26.42 -15.72 4.47
C SER A 124 26.51 -16.87 3.47
N GLU A 125 26.27 -18.09 3.95
CA GLU A 125 26.18 -19.31 3.14
C GLU A 125 24.85 -19.39 2.35
N LEU A 126 23.87 -18.53 2.69
CA LEU A 126 22.53 -18.54 2.09
C LEU A 126 22.43 -17.76 0.78
N LYS A 127 23.53 -17.55 0.05
CA LYS A 127 23.56 -16.69 -1.15
C LYS A 127 22.53 -17.07 -2.21
N ASP A 128 22.13 -18.33 -2.26
CA ASP A 128 21.12 -18.84 -3.20
C ASP A 128 19.69 -18.39 -2.85
N ARG A 129 19.46 -17.88 -1.63
CA ARG A 129 18.16 -17.41 -1.12
C ARG A 129 18.00 -15.88 -1.13
N GLN A 130 18.83 -15.17 -1.92
CA GLN A 130 18.72 -13.72 -2.09
C GLN A 130 17.39 -13.29 -2.70
N ASP A 131 16.74 -14.17 -3.46
CA ASP A 131 15.44 -13.97 -4.07
C ASP A 131 14.37 -13.61 -3.03
N VAL A 132 14.37 -14.26 -1.86
CA VAL A 132 13.44 -13.98 -0.76
C VAL A 132 13.52 -12.51 -0.34
N ALA A 133 14.73 -11.98 -0.11
CA ALA A 133 14.91 -10.60 0.30
C ALA A 133 14.55 -9.62 -0.82
N VAL A 134 14.90 -9.93 -2.08
CA VAL A 134 14.52 -9.10 -3.24
C VAL A 134 13.00 -9.04 -3.40
N TYR A 135 12.31 -10.19 -3.33
CA TYR A 135 10.85 -10.22 -3.42
C TYR A 135 10.20 -9.45 -2.28
N ARG A 136 10.74 -9.52 -1.05
CA ARG A 136 10.26 -8.68 0.06
C ARG A 136 10.45 -7.19 -0.17
N ILE A 137 11.59 -6.76 -0.72
CA ILE A 137 11.81 -5.35 -1.08
C ILE A 137 10.75 -4.90 -2.10
N VAL A 138 10.59 -5.66 -3.19
CA VAL A 138 9.61 -5.36 -4.25
C VAL A 138 8.19 -5.34 -3.70
N PHE A 139 7.86 -6.30 -2.84
CA PHE A 139 6.56 -6.40 -2.18
C PHE A 139 6.25 -5.18 -1.31
N SER A 140 7.21 -4.77 -0.47
CA SER A 140 7.08 -3.59 0.38
C SER A 140 6.95 -2.31 -0.44
N LEU A 141 7.71 -2.16 -1.53
CA LEU A 141 7.55 -1.04 -2.47
C LEU A 141 6.20 -1.07 -3.19
N GLY A 142 5.68 -2.25 -3.51
CA GLY A 142 4.33 -2.41 -4.06
C GLY A 142 3.26 -1.87 -3.10
N TRP A 143 3.38 -2.15 -1.79
CA TRP A 143 2.52 -1.57 -0.77
C TRP A 143 2.63 -0.04 -0.72
N VAL A 144 3.84 0.52 -0.74
CA VAL A 144 4.06 1.98 -0.81
C VAL A 144 3.27 2.59 -1.97
N LEU A 145 3.41 2.03 -3.17
CA LEU A 145 2.71 2.51 -4.37
C LEU A 145 1.19 2.40 -4.23
N LEU A 146 0.71 1.31 -3.65
CA LEU A 146 -0.72 1.10 -3.42
C LEU A 146 -1.27 2.14 -2.44
N TRP A 147 -0.61 2.38 -1.32
CA TRP A 147 -1.02 3.38 -0.32
C TRP A 147 -1.09 4.79 -0.90
N LEU A 148 -0.06 5.18 -1.67
CA LEU A 148 -0.05 6.49 -2.34
C LEU A 148 -1.15 6.61 -3.40
N THR A 149 -1.44 5.53 -4.13
CA THR A 149 -2.53 5.50 -5.13
C THR A 149 -3.90 5.61 -4.48
N LEU A 150 -4.15 4.86 -3.40
CA LEU A 150 -5.38 4.92 -2.63
C LEU A 150 -5.58 6.33 -2.05
N ARG A 151 -4.54 6.92 -1.47
CA ARG A 151 -4.54 8.30 -0.98
C ARG A 151 -4.97 9.29 -2.06
N SER A 152 -4.38 9.22 -3.26
CA SER A 152 -4.78 10.07 -4.38
C SER A 152 -6.26 9.92 -4.77
N CYS A 153 -6.79 8.69 -4.74
CA CYS A 153 -8.19 8.44 -5.08
C CYS A 153 -9.13 9.11 -4.07
N PHE A 154 -8.86 9.00 -2.77
CA PHE A 154 -9.69 9.64 -1.75
C PHE A 154 -9.59 11.17 -1.78
N MET A 155 -8.42 11.72 -2.08
CA MET A 155 -8.24 13.17 -2.22
C MET A 155 -8.97 13.75 -3.45
N SER A 156 -9.08 12.98 -4.54
CA SER A 156 -9.76 13.42 -5.77
C SER A 156 -11.28 13.55 -5.61
N ARG A 157 -11.91 12.76 -4.72
CA ARG A 157 -13.36 12.84 -4.47
C ARG A 157 -13.76 14.16 -3.80
N SER A 158 -12.89 14.74 -2.98
CA SER A 158 -13.17 15.94 -2.20
C SER A 158 -13.31 17.18 -3.09
N GLN A 159 -12.47 17.31 -4.13
CA GLN A 159 -12.48 18.46 -5.06
C GLN A 159 -13.75 18.60 -5.92
N LYS A 160 -14.52 17.51 -6.10
CA LYS A 160 -15.73 17.55 -6.96
C LYS A 160 -16.93 18.22 -6.28
N THR A 161 -16.92 18.32 -4.95
CA THR A 161 -18.03 18.91 -4.19
C THR A 161 -18.09 20.43 -4.29
N ASP A 162 -16.98 21.09 -4.62
CA ASP A 162 -16.89 22.56 -4.62
C ASP A 162 -17.02 23.17 -6.03
N GLY A 163 -16.99 22.36 -7.10
CA GLY A 163 -17.19 22.82 -8.48
C GLY A 163 -18.65 22.95 -8.93
N GLY A 164 -19.61 22.75 -8.02
CA GLY A 164 -21.05 22.81 -8.29
C GLY A 164 -21.69 24.19 -8.16
N ASN A 165 -20.98 25.15 -7.56
CA ASN A 165 -21.41 26.55 -7.50
C ASN A 165 -20.48 27.41 -8.37
N ALA A 166 -20.61 27.30 -9.69
CA ALA A 166 -20.22 28.42 -10.54
C ALA A 166 -21.13 29.60 -10.18
N PRO A 167 -20.60 30.82 -9.95
CA PRO A 167 -21.44 31.98 -9.74
C PRO A 167 -22.31 32.13 -10.99
N LEU A 168 -23.63 32.25 -10.78
CA LEU A 168 -24.54 32.70 -11.82
C LEU A 168 -24.01 34.04 -12.32
N ASP A 169 -23.72 34.12 -13.62
CA ASP A 169 -23.49 35.38 -14.32
C ASP A 169 -24.71 36.28 -14.12
N GLU A 170 -24.69 37.11 -13.07
CA GLU A 170 -25.44 38.37 -13.02
C GLU A 170 -24.77 39.35 -13.99
N SER A 171 -24.95 39.12 -15.28
CA SER A 171 -24.66 40.12 -16.33
C SER A 171 -25.73 40.09 -17.42
N ALA A 172 -26.99 39.91 -17.01
CA ALA A 172 -28.16 40.07 -17.86
C ALA A 172 -29.24 40.92 -17.17
N SER A 173 -28.89 42.12 -16.70
CA SER A 173 -29.86 43.22 -16.53
C SER A 173 -29.15 44.54 -16.19
N ALA A 174 -28.94 45.39 -17.20
CA ALA A 174 -29.08 46.85 -17.20
C ALA A 174 -28.30 47.45 -18.38
#